data_AF-E0N6I3-F1
#
_entry.id   AF-E0N6I3-F1
#
_cell.length_a   1.000
_cell.length_b   1.000
_cell.length_c   1.000
_cell.angle_alpha   90.00
_cell.angle_beta   90.00
_cell.angle_gamma   90.00
#
_symmetry.space_group_name_H-M   'P 1'
#
loop_
_entity.id
_entity.type
_entity.pdbx_description
1 polymer ?
#
loop_
_entity_poly.entity_id
_entity_poly.type
_entity_poly.pdbx_seq_one_letter_code
_entity_poly.pdbx_strand_id
1 'polypeptide(L)'
;MTHKFKFGDRVKRKSDGAVGVVAGISFQSVLVFFEGNSVSSFYDNYEFEIVPHPDTIRLDWLSDKHNKIGSVILPTECVEQHLDSMRDAIDAAMRLTTGN
;
A
#
# COMPACT_ATOMS: atom_id res chain seq x y z
N MET A 1 13.58 1.65 16.93
CA MET A 1 12.30 0.98 17.23
C MET A 1 11.60 0.74 15.91
N THR A 2 11.24 -0.49 15.59
CA THR A 2 10.70 -0.84 14.28
C THR A 2 9.25 -0.38 14.20
N HIS A 3 8.98 0.66 13.40
CA HIS A 3 7.61 1.02 13.03
C HIS A 3 7.02 -0.16 12.27
N LYS A 4 6.06 -0.87 12.89
CA LYS A 4 5.44 -2.07 12.29
C LYS A 4 4.59 -1.75 11.06
N PHE A 5 4.01 -0.55 11.03
CA PHE A 5 3.13 -0.09 9.96
C PHE A 5 3.84 0.92 9.07
N LYS A 6 3.34 1.06 7.85
CA LYS A 6 3.75 2.05 6.83
C LYS A 6 2.53 2.65 6.12
N PHE A 7 2.76 3.74 5.41
CA PHE A 7 1.72 4.36 4.58
C PHE A 7 1.18 3.34 3.56
N GLY A 8 -0.13 3.29 3.40
CA GLY A 8 -0.79 2.39 2.45
C GLY A 8 -0.97 0.96 2.95
N ASP A 9 -0.55 0.62 4.17
CA ASP A 9 -0.92 -0.66 4.79
C ASP A 9 -2.43 -0.70 5.01
N ARG A 10 -3.06 -1.77 4.54
CA ARG A 10 -4.43 -2.12 4.94
C ARG A 10 -4.37 -2.81 6.30
N VAL A 11 -5.21 -2.37 7.22
CA VAL A 11 -5.22 -2.84 8.60
C VAL A 11 -6.63 -3.18 9.05
N LYS A 12 -6.72 -4.14 9.97
CA LYS A 12 -7.95 -4.50 10.67
C LYS A 12 -7.80 -4.18 12.15
N ARG A 13 -8.78 -3.49 12.71
CA ARG A 13 -8.88 -3.23 14.14
C ARG A 13 -9.33 -4.49 14.88
N LYS A 14 -8.62 -4.85 15.95
CA LYS A 14 -8.86 -6.09 16.70
C LYS A 14 -10.18 -6.07 17.51
N SER A 15 -10.62 -4.91 17.97
CA SER A 15 -11.77 -4.79 18.87
C SER A 15 -13.12 -5.00 18.18
N ASP A 16 -13.29 -4.48 16.96
CA ASP A 16 -14.56 -4.47 16.23
C ASP A 16 -14.46 -5.06 14.81
N GLY A 17 -13.24 -5.39 14.36
CA GLY A 17 -13.00 -5.90 13.03
C GLY A 17 -13.06 -4.85 11.92
N ALA A 18 -13.15 -3.56 12.25
CA ALA A 18 -13.19 -2.49 11.25
C ALA A 18 -11.90 -2.47 10.41
N VAL A 19 -12.06 -2.27 9.10
CA VAL A 19 -10.94 -2.28 8.14
C VAL A 19 -10.68 -0.86 7.65
N GLY A 20 -9.41 -0.52 7.54
CA GLY A 20 -8.97 0.78 7.07
C GLY A 20 -7.58 0.77 6.48
N VAL A 21 -7.11 1.96 6.10
CA VAL A 21 -5.78 2.18 5.52
C VAL A 21 -4.99 3.15 6.39
N VAL A 22 -3.71 2.85 6.60
CA VAL A 22 -2.78 3.72 7.31
C VAL A 22 -2.39 4.89 6.40
N ALA A 23 -2.69 6.11 6.85
CA ALA A 23 -2.38 7.35 6.14
C ALA A 23 -1.20 8.13 6.77
N GLY A 24 -0.84 7.80 8.01
CA GLY A 24 0.24 8.49 8.73
C GLY A 24 0.65 7.76 9.99
N ILE A 25 1.88 8.03 10.44
CA ILE A 25 2.49 7.38 11.60
C ILE A 25 3.15 8.45 12.45
N SER A 26 2.90 8.41 13.76
CA SER A 26 3.54 9.30 14.72
C SER A 26 3.82 8.50 16.00
N PHE A 27 5.10 8.36 16.34
CA PHE A 27 5.56 7.55 17.48
C PHE A 27 4.96 6.12 17.48
N GLN A 28 4.09 5.81 18.45
CA GLN A 28 3.40 4.53 18.60
C GLN A 28 1.95 4.56 18.08
N SER A 29 1.54 5.67 17.48
CA SER A 29 0.18 5.84 16.97
C SER A 29 0.15 5.84 15.44
N VAL A 30 -0.98 5.37 14.90
CA VAL A 30 -1.23 5.28 13.46
C VAL A 30 -2.52 6.02 13.13
N LEU A 31 -2.48 6.86 12.09
CA LEU A 31 -3.66 7.50 11.53
C LEU A 31 -4.32 6.54 10.54
N VAL A 32 -5.55 6.13 10.83
CA VAL A 32 -6.29 5.15 10.01
C VAL A 32 -7.58 5.77 9.48
N PHE A 33 -7.79 5.64 8.17
CA PHE A 33 -9.06 5.93 7.51
C PHE A 33 -9.82 4.62 7.32
N PHE A 34 -10.99 4.49 7.95
CA PHE A 34 -11.82 3.29 7.86
C PHE A 34 -12.71 3.30 6.63
N GLU A 35 -12.93 2.12 6.05
CA GLU A 35 -13.86 1.93 4.93
C GLU A 35 -15.27 2.39 5.34
N GLY A 36 -15.91 3.24 4.52
CA GLY A 36 -17.26 3.76 4.76
C GLY A 36 -17.39 4.85 5.82
N ASN A 37 -16.29 5.28 6.46
CA ASN A 37 -16.30 6.35 7.46
C ASN A 37 -15.73 7.66 6.89
N SER A 38 -16.31 8.79 7.30
CA SER A 38 -15.88 10.13 6.90
C SER A 38 -14.84 10.76 7.83
N VAL A 39 -14.54 10.09 8.95
CA VAL A 39 -13.61 10.58 9.98
C VAL A 39 -12.48 9.59 10.23
N SER A 40 -11.30 10.14 10.51
CA SER A 40 -10.11 9.39 10.90
C SER A 40 -9.55 9.95 12.20
N SER A 41 -8.78 9.13 12.90
CA SER A 41 -8.09 9.54 14.13
C SER A 41 -6.76 8.79 14.25
N PHE A 42 -5.92 9.26 15.17
CA PHE A 42 -4.77 8.51 15.64
C PHE A 42 -5.22 7.48 16.67
N TYR A 43 -4.67 6.29 16.53
CA TYR A 43 -4.94 5.14 17.38
C TYR A 43 -3.64 4.44 17.75
N ASP A 44 -3.64 3.68 18.84
CA ASP A 44 -2.44 2.97 19.21
C ASP A 44 -2.15 1.82 18.24
N ASN A 45 -0.89 1.65 17.85
CA ASN A 45 -0.51 0.67 16.83
C ASN A 45 -0.87 -0.79 17.21
N TYR A 46 -0.92 -1.10 18.51
CA TYR A 46 -1.22 -2.47 18.97
C TYR A 46 -2.69 -2.85 18.79
N GLU A 47 -3.57 -1.88 18.54
CA GLU A 47 -5.00 -2.12 18.23
C GLU A 47 -5.20 -2.81 16.88
N PHE A 48 -4.19 -2.84 16.02
CA PHE A 48 -4.32 -3.28 14.64
C PHE A 48 -3.49 -4.51 14.29
N GLU A 49 -3.98 -5.21 13.27
CA GLU A 49 -3.25 -6.24 12.53
C GLU A 49 -3.20 -5.88 11.05
N ILE A 50 -2.12 -6.28 10.38
CA ILE A 50 -1.93 -6.03 8.94
C ILE A 50 -2.82 -7.01 8.17
N VAL A 51 -3.53 -6.48 7.18
CA VAL A 51 -4.27 -7.25 6.18
C VAL A 51 -3.49 -7.15 4.87
N PRO A 52 -2.89 -8.23 4.37
CA PRO A 52 -2.21 -8.21 3.08
C PRO A 52 -3.14 -7.67 1.98
N HIS A 53 -2.66 -6.70 1.22
CA HIS A 53 -3.44 -6.07 0.15
C HIS A 53 -2.57 -5.79 -1.07
N PRO A 54 -3.05 -6.08 -2.30
CA PRO A 54 -2.28 -5.85 -3.52
C PRO A 54 -1.79 -4.42 -3.67
N ASP A 55 -2.59 -3.41 -3.30
CA ASP A 55 -2.16 -2.01 -3.41
C ASP A 55 -1.00 -1.67 -2.47
N THR A 56 -0.90 -2.30 -1.29
CA THR A 56 0.27 -2.14 -0.41
C THR A 56 1.53 -2.66 -1.10
N ILE A 57 1.44 -3.82 -1.75
CA ILE A 57 2.56 -4.43 -2.48
C ILE A 57 2.96 -3.57 -3.69
N ARG A 58 1.98 -3.02 -4.43
CA ARG A 58 2.22 -2.11 -5.54
C ARG A 58 2.93 -0.84 -5.08
N LEU A 59 2.48 -0.25 -3.97
CA LEU A 59 3.13 0.93 -3.37
C LEU A 59 4.57 0.61 -2.93
N ASP A 60 4.79 -0.53 -2.30
CA ASP A 60 6.13 -0.99 -1.92
C ASP A 60 7.04 -1.09 -3.14
N TRP A 61 6.58 -1.75 -4.20
CA TRP A 61 7.34 -1.91 -5.44
C TRP A 61 7.61 -0.58 -6.15
N LEU A 62 6.64 0.34 -6.17
CA LEU A 62 6.81 1.68 -6.74
C LEU A 62 7.80 2.53 -5.93
N SER A 63 7.83 2.35 -4.60
CA SER A 63 8.69 3.12 -3.70
C SER A 63 10.10 2.55 -3.53
N ASP A 64 10.36 1.35 -4.05
CA ASP A 64 11.67 0.71 -3.95
C ASP A 64 12.71 1.50 -4.74
N LYS A 65 13.70 2.06 -4.02
CA LYS A 65 14.83 2.82 -4.58
C LYS A 65 15.69 2.00 -5.56
N HIS A 66 15.63 0.68 -5.50
CA HIS A 66 16.36 -0.21 -6.40
C HIS A 66 15.52 -0.62 -7.62
N ASN A 67 14.25 -0.23 -7.66
CA ASN A 67 13.41 -0.43 -8.82
C ASN A 67 13.98 0.38 -9.99
N LYS A 68 14.47 -0.31 -11.04
CA LYS A 68 15.05 0.31 -12.24
C LYS A 68 14.00 0.94 -13.16
N ILE A 69 12.74 0.55 -12.98
CA ILE A 69 11.55 1.20 -13.56
C ILE A 69 11.14 2.42 -12.67
N GLY A 70 11.72 2.50 -11.46
CA GLY A 70 11.43 3.40 -10.34
C GLY A 70 11.81 4.88 -10.51
N SER A 71 11.49 5.46 -11.66
CA SER A 71 11.30 6.91 -11.81
C SER A 71 9.85 7.28 -12.10
N VAL A 72 8.90 6.41 -11.70
CA VAL A 72 7.47 6.49 -12.07
C VAL A 72 7.25 6.34 -13.59
N ILE A 73 8.15 5.62 -14.28
CA ILE A 73 8.03 5.36 -15.73
C ILE A 73 7.82 3.87 -15.91
N LEU A 74 6.57 3.45 -16.09
CA LEU A 74 6.24 2.07 -16.46
C LEU A 74 6.67 1.78 -17.91
N PRO A 75 6.98 0.51 -18.27
CA PRO A 75 7.20 0.14 -19.67
C PRO A 75 5.98 0.49 -20.51
N THR A 76 6.19 1.14 -21.65
CA THR A 76 5.13 1.61 -22.54
C THR A 76 4.17 0.47 -22.92
N GLU A 77 4.70 -0.72 -23.19
CA GLU A 77 3.92 -1.89 -23.57
C GLU A 77 2.96 -2.34 -22.46
N CYS A 78 3.38 -2.22 -21.19
CA CYS A 78 2.51 -2.53 -20.04
C CYS A 78 1.37 -1.53 -19.91
N VAL A 79 1.61 -0.25 -20.24
CA VAL A 79 0.58 0.80 -20.17
C VAL A 79 -0.39 0.70 -21.34
N GLU A 80 0.11 0.51 -22.57
CA GLU A 80 -0.71 0.42 -23.78
C GLU A 80 -1.63 -0.81 -23.79
N GLN A 81 -1.23 -1.91 -23.16
CA GLN A 81 -2.05 -3.10 -23.00
C GLN A 81 -3.10 -3.00 -21.88
N HIS A 82 -2.96 -2.00 -21.00
CA HIS A 82 -3.79 -1.82 -19.79
C HIS A 82 -4.24 -0.37 -19.62
N LEU A 83 -4.68 0.26 -20.73
CA LEU A 83 -5.12 1.67 -20.74
C LEU A 83 -6.33 1.93 -19.82
N ASP A 84 -7.10 0.89 -19.54
CA ASP A 84 -8.28 0.89 -18.67
C ASP A 84 -7.93 0.72 -17.18
N SER A 85 -6.73 0.22 -16.85
CA SER A 85 -6.34 -0.13 -15.49
C SER A 85 -4.85 0.03 -15.22
N MET A 86 -4.49 1.17 -14.61
CA MET A 86 -3.12 1.42 -14.18
C MET A 86 -2.61 0.39 -13.16
N ARG A 87 -3.51 -0.20 -12.35
CA ARG A 87 -3.14 -1.28 -11.41
C ARG A 87 -2.67 -2.52 -12.14
N ASP A 88 -3.34 -2.87 -13.25
CA ASP A 88 -2.94 -4.04 -14.07
C ASP A 88 -1.64 -3.75 -14.83
N ALA A 89 -1.44 -2.51 -15.30
CA ALA A 89 -0.17 -2.07 -15.88
C ALA A 89 1.01 -2.23 -14.89
N ILE A 90 0.80 -1.83 -13.62
CA ILE A 90 1.80 -2.01 -12.56
C ILE A 90 2.05 -3.51 -12.31
N ASP A 91 1.00 -4.33 -12.21
CA ASP A 91 1.16 -5.77 -11.99
C ASP A 91 1.92 -6.46 -13.14
N ALA A 92 1.70 -6.03 -14.38
CA ALA A 92 2.45 -6.50 -15.54
C ALA A 92 3.93 -6.11 -15.46
N ALA A 93 4.22 -4.84 -15.12
CA ALA A 93 5.59 -4.36 -14.95
C ALA A 93 6.32 -5.08 -13.80
N MET A 94 5.63 -5.35 -12.69
CA MET A 94 6.17 -6.11 -11.56
C MET A 94 6.64 -7.50 -12.00
N ARG A 95 5.85 -8.23 -12.79
CA ARG A 95 6.22 -9.57 -13.30
C ARG A 95 7.48 -9.58 -14.15
N LEU A 96 7.72 -8.52 -14.93
CA LEU A 96 8.93 -8.39 -15.75
C LEU A 96 10.19 -8.21 -14.88
N THR A 97 10.06 -7.59 -13.70
CA THR A 97 11.19 -7.38 -12.79
C THR A 97 11.56 -8.60 -11.96
N THR A 98 10.63 -9.54 -11.74
CA THR A 98 10.88 -10.78 -10.98
C THR A 98 11.53 -11.89 -11.83
N GLY A 99 11.53 -11.76 -13.16
CA GLY A 99 12.02 -12.76 -14.11
C GLY A 99 13.46 -12.62 -14.59
N ASN A 100 14.25 -11.68 -14.03
CA ASN A 100 15.65 -11.41 -14.42
C ASN A 100 16.61 -11.64 -13.26
#